data_AF-A0AAU5A5M6-F1
#
_entry.id   AF-A0AAU5A5M6-F1
#
_cell.length_a   1.000
_cell.length_b   1.000
_cell.length_c   1.000
_cell.angle_alpha   90.00
_cell.angle_beta   90.00
_cell.angle_gamma   90.00
#
_symmetry.space_group_name_H-M   'P 1'
#
loop_
_entity.id
_entity.type
_entity.pdbx_description
1 polymer ?
#
loop_
_entity_poly.entity_id
_entity_poly.type
_entity_poly.pdbx_seq_one_letter_code
_entity_poly.pdbx_strand_id
1 'polypeptide(L)'
;MGPEIADLARTVGTTMVTLMATQTWESARDGLVAVWQRFQPDRAESVGGELEATREDLLLAQQSGDTDTEAELTAEWQARVRRLLVARPEVADELRHILAELSPQLPEQSPSVEVRLRAEVSGSGRVYQAGRDQHITERPERPDA
;
A
#
# COMPACT_ATOMS: atom_id res chain seq x y z
N MET A 1 -10.65 -10.01 -14.32
CA MET A 1 -10.86 -8.90 -13.38
C MET A 1 -10.37 -7.63 -14.06
N GLY A 2 -11.07 -6.50 -13.95
CA GLY A 2 -10.59 -5.24 -14.53
C GLY A 2 -9.39 -4.68 -13.75
N PRO A 3 -8.39 -4.08 -14.40
CA PRO A 3 -7.20 -3.52 -13.72
C PRO A 3 -7.58 -2.49 -12.65
N GLU A 4 -8.65 -1.73 -12.88
CA GLU A 4 -9.15 -0.69 -11.96
C GLU A 4 -9.56 -1.21 -10.58
N ILE A 5 -10.15 -2.42 -10.49
CA ILE A 5 -10.57 -3.00 -9.20
C ILE A 5 -9.33 -3.44 -8.40
N ALA A 6 -8.33 -4.01 -9.07
CA ALA A 6 -7.10 -4.42 -8.43
C ALA A 6 -6.32 -3.21 -7.90
N ASP A 7 -6.26 -2.12 -8.67
CA ASP A 7 -5.62 -0.88 -8.26
C ASP A 7 -6.35 -0.18 -7.11
N LEU A 8 -7.69 -0.17 -7.13
CA LEU A 8 -8.47 0.38 -6.02
C LEU A 8 -8.25 -0.45 -4.74
N ALA A 9 -8.29 -1.78 -4.84
CA ALA A 9 -8.06 -2.65 -3.69
C ALA A 9 -6.66 -2.47 -3.10
N ARG A 10 -5.64 -2.33 -3.95
CA ARG A 10 -4.26 -2.06 -3.55
C ARG A 10 -4.15 -0.74 -2.79
N THR A 11 -4.68 0.33 -3.37
CA THR A 11 -4.66 1.67 -2.78
C THR A 11 -5.37 1.70 -1.44
N VAL A 12 -6.61 1.19 -1.37
CA VAL A 12 -7.41 1.16 -0.15
C VAL A 12 -6.72 0.33 0.94
N GLY A 13 -6.23 -0.88 0.61
CA GLY A 13 -5.55 -1.73 1.59
C GLY A 13 -4.30 -1.08 2.18
N THR A 14 -3.47 -0.44 1.35
CA THR A 14 -2.30 0.32 1.83
C THR A 14 -2.69 1.52 2.69
N THR A 15 -3.70 2.29 2.29
CA THR A 15 -4.18 3.43 3.08
C THR A 15 -4.72 2.99 4.44
N MET A 16 -5.50 1.91 4.49
CA MET A 16 -6.04 1.37 5.74
C MET A 16 -4.93 1.02 6.73
N VAL A 17 -3.93 0.24 6.30
CA VAL A 17 -2.80 -0.15 7.16
C VAL A 17 -1.95 1.05 7.55
N THR A 18 -1.75 2.01 6.65
CA THR A 18 -1.03 3.24 7.00
C THR A 18 -1.75 4.02 8.10
N LEU A 19 -3.08 4.16 8.01
CA LEU A 19 -3.89 4.86 9.01
C LEU A 19 -3.93 4.12 10.35
N MET A 20 -3.83 2.79 10.36
CA MET A 20 -3.71 2.00 11.59
C MET A 20 -2.47 2.35 12.41
N ALA A 21 -1.43 2.93 11.82
CA ALA A 21 -0.25 3.39 12.55
C ALA A 21 -0.38 4.83 13.07
N THR A 22 -1.49 5.52 12.80
CA THR A 22 -1.65 6.94 13.10
C THR A 22 -2.54 7.19 14.32
N GLN A 23 -2.53 8.44 14.78
CA GLN A 23 -3.43 8.94 15.82
C GLN A 23 -4.89 9.11 15.32
N THR A 24 -5.11 9.18 14.00
CA THR A 24 -6.45 9.33 13.41
C THR A 24 -7.16 8.00 13.15
N TRP A 25 -6.54 6.88 13.55
CA TRP A 25 -7.06 5.52 13.34
C TRP A 25 -8.52 5.34 13.74
N GLU A 26 -8.91 5.78 14.93
CA GLU A 26 -10.28 5.56 15.44
C GLU A 26 -11.33 6.14 14.47
N SER A 27 -11.12 7.37 14.00
CA SER A 27 -12.03 7.99 13.03
C SER A 27 -12.01 7.26 11.68
N ALA A 28 -10.84 6.76 11.26
CA ALA A 28 -10.72 6.01 10.01
C ALA A 28 -11.43 4.65 10.09
N ARG A 29 -11.26 3.94 11.22
CA ARG A 29 -11.92 2.68 11.52
C ARG A 29 -13.43 2.82 11.49
N ASP A 30 -13.98 3.86 12.12
CA ASP A 30 -15.42 4.12 12.14
C ASP A 30 -15.98 4.32 10.71
N GLY A 31 -15.29 5.13 9.90
CA GLY A 31 -15.66 5.34 8.49
C GLY A 31 -15.59 4.04 7.67
N LEU A 32 -14.54 3.24 7.87
CA LEU A 32 -14.40 1.94 7.21
C LEU A 32 -15.51 0.98 7.63
N VAL A 33 -15.74 0.80 8.94
CA VAL A 33 -16.80 -0.08 9.45
C VAL A 33 -18.18 0.36 8.94
N ALA A 34 -18.45 1.66 8.81
CA ALA A 34 -19.70 2.17 8.24
C ALA A 34 -19.95 1.68 6.79
N VAL A 35 -18.91 1.56 5.96
CA VAL A 35 -19.03 0.93 4.63
C VAL A 35 -19.51 -0.51 4.77
N TRP A 36 -18.84 -1.28 5.62
CA TRP A 36 -19.22 -2.68 5.81
C TRP A 36 -20.62 -2.79 6.41
N GLN A 37 -21.04 -1.91 7.31
CA GLN A 37 -22.43 -1.88 7.80
C GLN A 37 -23.44 -1.64 6.67
N ARG A 38 -23.10 -0.77 5.72
CA ARG A 38 -23.97 -0.44 4.58
C ARG A 38 -24.09 -1.57 3.56
N PHE A 39 -22.99 -2.27 3.26
CA PHE A 39 -22.95 -3.24 2.16
C PHE A 39 -22.92 -4.71 2.62
N GLN A 40 -22.41 -5.01 3.81
CA GLN A 40 -22.36 -6.35 4.42
C GLN A 40 -22.51 -6.28 5.95
N PRO A 41 -23.71 -5.93 6.47
CA PRO A 41 -23.91 -5.70 7.91
C PRO A 41 -23.50 -6.89 8.77
N ASP A 42 -23.77 -8.11 8.33
CA ASP A 42 -23.39 -9.34 9.04
C ASP A 42 -21.87 -9.51 9.23
N ARG A 43 -21.05 -8.83 8.42
CA ARG A 43 -19.59 -8.86 8.48
C ARG A 43 -18.99 -7.66 9.21
N ALA A 44 -19.76 -6.60 9.46
CA ALA A 44 -19.23 -5.32 9.92
C ALA A 44 -18.56 -5.42 11.30
N GLU A 45 -19.16 -6.16 12.23
CA GLU A 45 -18.59 -6.38 13.56
C GLU A 45 -17.27 -7.18 13.48
N SER A 46 -17.27 -8.28 12.71
CA SER A 46 -16.06 -9.10 12.47
C SER A 46 -14.93 -8.25 11.88
N VAL A 47 -15.24 -7.45 10.87
CA VAL A 47 -14.25 -6.58 10.22
C VAL A 47 -13.73 -5.51 11.17
N GLY A 48 -14.59 -4.92 12.01
CA GLY A 48 -14.16 -3.98 13.05
C GLY A 48 -13.21 -4.59 14.08
N GLY A 49 -13.35 -5.88 14.39
CA GLY A 49 -12.42 -6.64 15.24
C GLY A 49 -11.12 -7.01 14.51
N GLU A 50 -11.21 -7.47 13.26
CA GLU A 50 -10.04 -7.77 12.41
C GLU A 50 -9.16 -6.53 12.21
N LEU A 51 -9.79 -5.36 12.01
CA LEU A 51 -9.11 -4.07 11.89
C LEU A 51 -8.30 -3.74 13.15
N GLU A 52 -8.87 -3.98 14.33
CA GLU A 52 -8.21 -3.69 15.61
C GLU A 52 -7.07 -4.66 15.87
N ALA A 53 -7.27 -5.95 15.65
CA ALA A 53 -6.22 -6.95 15.76
C ALA A 53 -5.05 -6.65 14.80
N THR A 54 -5.34 -6.25 13.56
CA THR A 54 -4.29 -5.86 12.60
C THR A 54 -3.51 -4.65 13.10
N ARG A 55 -4.16 -3.67 13.73
CA ARG A 55 -3.46 -2.51 14.32
C ARG A 55 -2.53 -2.94 15.44
N GLU A 56 -2.97 -3.82 16.34
CA GLU A 56 -2.12 -4.34 17.42
C GLU A 56 -0.86 -5.00 16.86
N ASP A 57 -1.01 -5.90 15.89
CA ASP A 57 0.10 -6.58 15.21
C ASP A 57 1.02 -5.60 14.48
N LEU A 58 0.44 -4.61 13.78
CA LEU A 58 1.19 -3.58 13.08
C LEU A 58 2.05 -2.74 14.04
N LEU A 59 1.49 -2.34 15.19
CA LEU A 59 2.22 -1.55 16.18
C LEU A 59 3.35 -2.35 16.81
N LEU A 60 3.19 -3.66 16.97
CA LEU A 60 4.28 -4.55 17.42
C LEU A 60 5.37 -4.67 16.36
N ALA A 61 5.00 -4.86 15.10
CA ALA A 61 5.94 -4.92 13.98
C ALA A 61 6.76 -3.61 13.84
N GLN A 62 6.13 -2.45 14.00
CA GLN A 62 6.84 -1.17 13.98
C GLN A 62 7.84 -1.02 15.12
N GLN A 63 7.49 -1.51 16.31
CA GLN A 63 8.38 -1.47 17.48
C GLN A 63 9.61 -2.38 17.29
N SER A 64 9.45 -3.52 16.62
CA SER A 64 10.53 -4.46 16.31
C SER A 64 11.28 -4.14 15.01
N GLY A 65 10.75 -3.24 14.17
CA GLY A 65 11.28 -2.95 12.84
C GLY A 65 11.02 -4.09 11.83
N ASP A 66 9.98 -4.89 12.05
CA ASP A 66 9.63 -6.04 11.22
C ASP A 66 8.81 -5.61 9.99
N THR A 67 9.52 -5.22 8.94
CA THR A 67 8.92 -4.78 7.67
C THR A 67 8.21 -5.91 6.91
N ASP A 68 8.55 -7.18 7.18
CA ASP A 68 7.93 -8.32 6.50
C ASP A 68 6.49 -8.50 7.02
N THR A 69 6.30 -8.41 8.34
CA THR A 69 4.96 -8.42 8.96
C THR A 69 4.12 -7.24 8.46
N GLU A 70 4.67 -6.03 8.37
CA GLU A 70 3.94 -4.88 7.80
C GLU A 70 3.46 -5.11 6.37
N ALA A 71 4.30 -5.72 5.53
CA ALA A 71 3.98 -6.06 4.14
C ALA A 71 2.91 -7.16 4.04
N GLU A 72 2.98 -8.17 4.92
CA GLU A 72 1.99 -9.25 4.99
C GLU A 72 0.60 -8.73 5.40
N LEU A 73 0.53 -7.91 6.46
CA LEU A 73 -0.72 -7.28 6.91
C LEU A 73 -1.32 -6.40 5.80
N THR A 74 -0.48 -5.66 5.07
CA THR A 74 -0.91 -4.87 3.92
C THR A 74 -1.49 -5.76 2.82
N ALA A 75 -0.80 -6.84 2.44
CA ALA A 75 -1.26 -7.75 1.41
C ALA A 75 -2.57 -8.46 1.78
N GLU A 76 -2.75 -8.79 3.06
CA GLU A 76 -3.98 -9.37 3.60
C GLU A 76 -5.19 -8.45 3.40
N TRP A 77 -5.07 -7.19 3.79
CA TRP A 77 -6.15 -6.20 3.60
C TRP A 77 -6.45 -5.92 2.14
N GLN A 78 -5.42 -5.79 1.29
CA GLN A 78 -5.62 -5.68 -0.15
C GLN A 78 -6.39 -6.88 -0.72
N ALA A 79 -6.11 -8.10 -0.23
CA ALA A 79 -6.85 -9.31 -0.63
C ALA A 79 -8.29 -9.31 -0.14
N ARG A 80 -8.56 -8.87 1.09
CA ARG A 80 -9.92 -8.73 1.63
C ARG A 80 -10.74 -7.70 0.83
N VAL A 81 -10.21 -6.50 0.61
CA VAL A 81 -10.88 -5.44 -0.17
C VAL A 81 -11.13 -5.88 -1.60
N ARG A 82 -10.17 -6.57 -2.23
CA ARG A 82 -10.36 -7.14 -3.57
C ARG A 82 -11.53 -8.13 -3.61
N ARG A 83 -11.64 -9.03 -2.62
CA ARG A 83 -12.77 -9.98 -2.54
C ARG A 83 -14.10 -9.25 -2.36
N LEU A 84 -14.13 -8.18 -1.55
CA LEU A 84 -15.31 -7.32 -1.38
C LEU A 84 -15.73 -6.67 -2.70
N LEU A 85 -14.81 -6.02 -3.41
CA LEU A 85 -15.08 -5.35 -4.68
C LEU A 85 -15.51 -6.33 -5.80
N VAL A 86 -14.97 -7.54 -5.81
CA VAL A 86 -15.40 -8.59 -6.77
C VAL A 86 -16.80 -9.07 -6.46
N ALA A 87 -17.14 -9.24 -5.18
CA ALA A 87 -18.47 -9.67 -4.76
C ALA A 87 -19.53 -8.56 -4.92
N ARG A 88 -19.13 -7.30 -4.72
CA ARG A 88 -19.99 -6.11 -4.75
C ARG A 88 -19.27 -4.93 -5.40
N PRO A 89 -19.27 -4.84 -6.74
CA PRO A 89 -18.63 -3.74 -7.47
C PRO A 89 -19.16 -2.35 -7.09
N GLU A 90 -20.41 -2.25 -6.65
CA GLU A 90 -21.05 -1.01 -6.18
C GLU A 90 -20.38 -0.38 -4.95
N VAL A 91 -19.56 -1.15 -4.22
CA VAL A 91 -18.77 -0.65 -3.08
C VAL A 91 -17.63 0.26 -3.54
N ALA A 92 -17.22 0.19 -4.81
CA ALA A 92 -16.07 0.92 -5.32
C ALA A 92 -16.19 2.44 -5.15
N ASP A 93 -17.38 3.00 -5.39
CA ASP A 93 -17.60 4.45 -5.28
C ASP A 93 -17.54 4.92 -3.82
N GLU A 94 -18.09 4.13 -2.89
CA GLU A 94 -18.01 4.44 -1.46
C GLU A 94 -16.55 4.37 -0.97
N LEU A 95 -15.80 3.35 -1.37
CA LEU A 95 -14.38 3.23 -1.00
C LEU A 95 -13.55 4.37 -1.57
N ARG A 96 -13.85 4.86 -2.79
CA ARG A 96 -13.19 6.04 -3.35
C ARG A 96 -13.53 7.31 -2.56
N HIS A 97 -14.80 7.46 -2.15
CA HIS A 97 -15.23 8.60 -1.35
C HIS A 97 -14.49 8.65 -0.01
N ILE A 98 -14.48 7.55 0.72
CA ILE A 98 -13.77 7.46 2.01
C ILE A 98 -12.27 7.61 1.82
N LEU A 99 -11.69 7.05 0.76
CA LEU A 99 -10.27 7.27 0.47
C LEU A 99 -9.96 8.77 0.29
N ALA A 100 -10.84 9.54 -0.36
CA ALA A 100 -10.67 10.98 -0.52
C ALA A 100 -10.79 11.73 0.82
N GLU A 101 -11.62 11.26 1.76
CA GLU A 101 -11.75 11.83 3.11
C GLU A 101 -10.58 11.50 4.03
N LEU A 102 -9.99 10.31 3.86
CA LEU A 102 -8.90 9.80 4.70
C LEU A 102 -7.52 10.20 4.17
N SER A 103 -7.37 10.45 2.87
CA SER A 103 -6.08 10.85 2.27
C SER A 103 -5.43 12.07 2.93
N PRO A 104 -6.16 13.15 3.32
CA PRO A 104 -5.59 14.28 4.04
C PRO A 104 -5.08 13.95 5.46
N GLN A 105 -5.49 12.80 6.00
CA GLN A 105 -5.13 12.36 7.36
C GLN A 105 -3.91 11.44 7.37
N LEU A 106 -3.46 11.00 6.19
CA LEU A 106 -2.22 10.26 6.08
C LEU A 106 -1.06 11.17 6.49
N PRO A 107 -0.08 10.67 7.27
CA PRO A 107 1.17 11.39 7.44
C PRO A 107 1.75 11.68 6.06
N GLU A 108 2.52 12.77 5.91
CA GLU A 108 3.21 13.07 4.64
C GLU A 108 4.16 11.92 4.28
N GLN A 109 3.61 10.90 3.63
CA GLN A 109 4.37 9.83 3.07
C GLN A 109 5.03 10.42 1.83
N SER A 110 6.35 10.44 1.82
CA SER A 110 7.09 10.68 0.58
C SER A 110 6.48 9.75 -0.47
N PRO A 111 5.97 10.28 -1.60
CA PRO A 111 5.22 9.47 -2.55
C PRO A 111 6.05 8.25 -2.93
N SER A 112 5.51 7.05 -2.69
CA SER A 112 6.11 5.81 -3.13
C SER A 112 5.95 5.73 -4.66
N VAL A 113 6.95 6.25 -5.36
CA VAL A 113 7.02 6.17 -6.82
C VAL A 113 7.34 4.72 -7.19
N GLU A 114 6.43 4.03 -7.90
CA GLU A 114 6.75 2.75 -8.53
C GLU A 114 7.77 3.02 -9.65
N VAL A 115 9.04 2.70 -9.39
CA VAL A 115 10.13 2.88 -10.35
C VAL A 115 10.39 1.56 -11.08
N ARG A 116 9.84 1.43 -12.30
CA ARG A 116 10.11 0.26 -13.17
C ARG A 116 11.29 0.55 -14.11
N LEU A 117 12.46 0.03 -13.75
CA LEU A 117 13.68 0.15 -14.55
C LEU A 117 13.84 -1.10 -15.44
N ARG A 118 13.86 -0.90 -16.76
CA ARG A 118 14.24 -1.93 -17.72
C ARG A 118 15.47 -1.45 -18.49
N ALA A 119 16.49 -2.31 -18.56
CA ALA A 119 17.71 -2.10 -19.33
C ALA A 119 17.92 -3.28 -20.27
N GLU A 120 18.31 -2.98 -21.51
CA GLU A 120 18.75 -3.97 -22.49
C GLU A 120 20.08 -3.46 -23.07
N VAL A 121 21.12 -4.30 -23.08
CA VAL A 121 22.45 -3.93 -23.56
C VAL A 121 22.95 -4.98 -24.55
N SER A 122 23.55 -4.52 -25.64
CA SER A 122 24.16 -5.37 -26.67
C SER A 122 25.52 -4.80 -27.08
N GLY A 123 26.48 -5.67 -27.42
CA GLY A 123 27.86 -5.27 -27.68
C GLY A 123 28.63 -4.95 -26.40
N SER A 124 29.57 -4.00 -26.43
CA SER A 124 30.40 -3.59 -25.29
C SER A 124 29.79 -2.43 -24.48
N GLY A 125 28.47 -2.39 -24.35
CA GLY A 125 27.75 -1.32 -23.63
C GLY A 125 27.70 -1.58 -22.12
N ARG A 126 27.66 -0.49 -21.33
CA ARG A 126 27.42 -0.52 -19.88
C ARG A 126 26.13 0.22 -19.58
N VAL A 127 25.27 -0.34 -18.72
CA VAL A 127 24.05 0.34 -18.25
C VAL A 127 24.14 0.54 -16.74
N TYR A 128 23.90 1.78 -16.33
CA TYR A 128 23.79 2.19 -14.95
C TYR A 128 22.40 2.80 -14.76
N GLN A 129 21.60 2.22 -13.87
CA GLN A 129 20.27 2.71 -13.53
C GLN A 129 20.15 2.84 -12.02
N ALA A 130 19.58 3.95 -11.55
CA ALA A 130 19.27 4.19 -10.15
C ALA A 130 17.93 4.92 -10.02
N GLY A 131 17.13 4.54 -9.02
CA GLY A 131 15.85 5.21 -8.71
C GLY A 131 15.99 6.48 -7.87
N ARG A 132 17.22 6.93 -7.60
CA ARG A 132 17.58 8.16 -6.87
C ARG A 132 19.01 8.56 -7.28
N ASP A 133 19.82 9.07 -6.36
CA ASP A 133 21.18 9.53 -6.67
C ASP A 133 22.14 8.39 -7.08
N GLN A 134 22.89 8.62 -8.16
CA GLN A 134 23.94 7.74 -8.66
C GLN A 134 25.23 8.53 -8.87
N HIS A 135 26.30 8.14 -8.19
CA HIS A 135 27.63 8.70 -8.39
C HIS A 135 28.52 7.64 -9.04
N ILE A 136 28.90 7.87 -10.30
CA ILE A 136 29.77 6.97 -11.06
C ILE A 136 31.12 7.66 -11.22
N THR A 137 32.15 7.08 -10.61
CA THR A 137 33.54 7.51 -10.80
C THR A 137 34.22 6.51 -11.73
N GLU A 138 34.37 6.87 -13.00
CA GLU A 138 35.15 6.06 -13.94
C GLU A 138 36.62 6.49 -13.89
N ARG A 139 37.52 5.51 -13.72
CA ARG A 139 38.95 5.71 -13.90
C ARG A 139 39.26 5.42 -15.37
N PRO A 140 39.86 6.34 -16.14
CA PRO A 140 40.22 6.03 -17.52
C PRO A 140 41.26 4.89 -17.50
N GLU A 141 40.99 3.85 -18.26
CA GLU A 141 41.98 2.82 -18.58
C GLU A 141 43.15 3.53 -19.26
N ARG A 142 44.31 3.55 -18.59
CA ARG A 142 45.55 3.98 -19.24
C ARG A 142 45.87 2.90 -20.27
N PRO A 143 45.99 3.23 -21.56
CA PRO A 143 46.50 2.26 -22.51
C PRO A 143 47.94 1.91 -22.11
N ASP A 144 48.21 0.61 -21.93
CA ASP A 144 49.57 0.10 -21.78
C ASP A 144 50.40 0.47 -23.02
N ALA A 145 51.67 0.78 -22.76
CA ALA A 145 52.66 1.43 -23.63
C ALA A 145 52.93 0.77 -24.98
#